data_AF-A0A6G7BMR5-F1
#
_entry.id   AF-A0A6G7BMR5-F1
#
_cell.length_a   1.000
_cell.length_b   1.000
_cell.length_c   1.000
_cell.angle_alpha   90.00
_cell.angle_beta   90.00
_cell.angle_gamma   90.00
#
_symmetry.space_group_name_H-M   'P 1'
#
loop_
_entity.id
_entity.type
_entity.pdbx_description
1 polymer ?
#
loop_
_entity_poly.entity_id
_entity_poly.type
_entity_poly.pdbx_seq_one_letter_code
_entity_poly.pdbx_strand_id
1 'polypeptide(L)'
;VTLKLVDSATGPGTALRDALWLTGSTPNQAALLWHDGSIGWTPNVAYRWQLHHRPNIGTIRFYLYRGTNLVMDSGNIYNDALKGGRLGLYRFSQEEIIWSNVKYTCEDGVPQAMFDDLPQNLKDQVLNTTGISTRG
;
A
#
# COMPACT_ATOMS: atom_id res chain seq x y z
N VAL A 1 -1.54 11.19 1.67
CA VAL A 1 -0.75 9.94 1.53
C VAL A 1 -0.67 9.53 0.07
N THR A 2 0.42 8.89 -0.33
CA THR A 2 0.66 8.48 -1.72
C THR A 2 1.20 7.04 -1.75
N LEU A 3 0.63 6.21 -2.62
CA LEU A 3 1.15 4.87 -2.94
C LEU A 3 1.74 4.89 -4.36
N LYS A 4 2.99 4.44 -4.48
CA LYS A 4 3.70 4.36 -5.76
C LYS A 4 4.29 2.97 -5.97
N LEU A 5 4.26 2.52 -7.22
CA LEU A 5 5.12 1.46 -7.72
C LEU A 5 6.42 2.09 -8.21
N VAL A 6 7.56 1.63 -7.71
CA VAL A 6 8.87 2.08 -8.18
C VAL A 6 9.44 0.98 -9.07
N ASP A 7 9.66 1.32 -10.33
CA ASP A 7 10.33 0.47 -11.33
C ASP A 7 11.21 1.39 -12.18
N SER A 8 12.46 1.55 -11.73
CA SER A 8 13.38 2.59 -12.21
C SER A 8 14.43 2.03 -13.15
N ALA A 9 14.46 2.57 -14.37
CA ALA A 9 15.46 2.20 -15.37
C ALA A 9 16.87 2.73 -15.03
N THR A 10 16.99 3.77 -14.20
CA THR A 10 18.28 4.38 -13.85
C THR A 10 18.80 3.96 -12.48
N GLY A 11 17.94 3.41 -11.62
CA GLY A 11 18.27 3.16 -10.23
C GLY A 11 18.47 4.45 -9.40
N PRO A 12 19.12 4.35 -8.23
CA PRO A 12 19.34 5.49 -7.33
C PRO A 12 20.10 6.65 -8.00
N GLY A 13 19.49 7.83 -7.98
CA GLY A 13 20.04 9.04 -8.60
C GLY A 13 19.05 10.19 -8.59
N THR A 14 19.38 11.29 -9.26
CA THR A 14 18.53 12.49 -9.33
C THR A 14 17.17 12.19 -9.97
N ALA A 15 17.15 11.41 -11.05
CA ALA A 15 15.91 11.03 -11.73
C ALA A 15 14.92 10.29 -10.80
N LEU A 16 15.39 9.26 -10.09
CA LEU A 16 14.55 8.52 -9.14
C LEU A 16 14.19 9.38 -7.92
N ARG A 17 15.12 10.19 -7.41
CA ARG A 17 14.85 11.15 -6.32
C ARG A 17 13.68 12.06 -6.66
N ASP A 18 13.71 12.68 -7.84
CA ASP A 18 12.69 13.64 -8.26
C ASP A 18 11.34 12.93 -8.51
N ALA A 19 11.39 11.72 -9.08
CA ALA A 19 10.21 10.86 -9.24
C ALA A 19 9.57 10.47 -7.90
N LEU A 20 10.37 10.21 -6.86
CA LEU A 20 9.87 9.89 -5.51
C LEU A 20 9.21 11.10 -4.85
N TRP A 21 9.70 12.32 -5.09
CA TRP A 21 9.15 13.57 -4.57
C TRP A 21 7.84 13.98 -5.25
N LEU A 22 7.76 13.87 -6.58
CA LEU A 22 6.60 14.32 -7.37
C LEU A 22 5.31 13.54 -7.03
N THR A 23 4.18 14.20 -6.76
CA THR A 23 2.90 13.50 -6.64
C THR A 23 2.32 13.20 -8.02
N GLY A 24 2.81 12.13 -8.65
CA GLY A 24 2.46 11.72 -10.01
C GLY A 24 3.30 10.55 -10.50
N SER A 25 3.01 10.09 -11.72
CA SER A 25 3.83 9.11 -12.42
C SER A 25 4.99 9.80 -13.16
N THR A 26 6.18 9.21 -13.10
CA THR A 26 7.35 9.60 -13.88
C THR A 26 7.75 8.42 -14.77
N PRO A 27 7.71 8.55 -16.11
CA PRO A 27 8.05 7.48 -17.02
C PRO A 27 9.42 6.86 -16.71
N ASN A 28 9.50 5.53 -16.77
CA ASN A 28 10.71 4.74 -16.50
C ASN A 28 11.30 4.91 -15.07
N GLN A 29 10.52 5.43 -14.11
CA GLN A 29 10.98 5.67 -12.74
C GLN A 29 9.98 5.19 -11.68
N ALA A 30 8.76 5.73 -11.70
CA ALA A 30 7.73 5.42 -10.71
C ALA A 30 6.33 5.70 -11.25
N ALA A 31 5.36 4.86 -10.90
CA ALA A 31 3.96 5.03 -11.22
C ALA A 31 3.15 5.36 -9.97
N LEU A 32 2.28 6.36 -10.06
CA LEU A 32 1.31 6.68 -9.02
C LEU A 32 0.16 5.66 -9.06
N LEU A 33 0.02 4.86 -8.01
CA LEU A 33 -1.08 3.89 -7.89
C LEU A 33 -2.31 4.50 -7.20
N TRP A 34 -2.06 5.32 -6.17
CA TRP A 34 -3.12 5.97 -5.42
C TRP A 34 -2.59 7.21 -4.70
N HIS A 35 -3.44 8.22 -4.56
CA HIS A 35 -3.16 9.43 -3.82
C HIS A 35 -4.42 9.92 -3.13
N ASP A 36 -4.25 10.31 -1.86
CA ASP A 36 -5.24 11.09 -1.13
C ASP A 36 -4.53 12.26 -0.45
N GLY A 37 -4.85 13.48 -0.89
CA GLY A 37 -4.33 14.72 -0.35
C GLY A 37 -5.24 15.38 0.69
N SER A 38 -6.35 14.75 1.08
CA SER A 38 -7.38 15.35 1.95
C SER A 38 -6.85 15.72 3.34
N ILE A 39 -5.87 14.97 3.85
CA ILE A 39 -5.18 15.29 5.10
C ILE A 39 -3.65 15.18 4.96
N GLY A 40 -2.96 16.14 5.58
CA GLY A 40 -1.55 16.03 5.94
C GLY A 40 -1.37 15.39 7.32
N TRP A 41 -0.14 14.96 7.63
CA TRP A 41 0.18 14.56 9.01
C TRP A 41 0.25 15.79 9.91
N THR A 42 0.06 15.57 11.21
CA THR A 42 0.06 16.62 12.23
C THR A 42 1.23 16.38 13.17
N PRO A 43 2.02 17.40 13.55
CA PRO A 43 3.14 17.22 14.49
C PRO A 43 2.69 16.57 15.81
N ASN A 44 3.52 15.68 16.35
CA ASN A 44 3.28 14.99 17.62
C ASN A 44 1.97 14.19 17.70
N VAL A 45 1.40 13.79 16.55
CA VAL A 45 0.21 12.95 16.49
C VAL A 45 0.59 11.55 16.00
N ALA A 46 0.16 10.54 16.76
CA ALA A 46 0.35 9.15 16.38
C ALA A 46 -0.65 8.74 15.28
N TYR A 47 -0.12 8.13 14.23
CA TYR A 47 -0.90 7.47 13.18
C TYR A 47 -0.58 5.99 13.14
N ARG A 48 -1.60 5.17 12.89
CA ARG A 48 -1.42 3.74 12.63
C ARG A 48 -1.76 3.47 11.18
N TRP A 49 -0.84 2.83 10.46
CA TRP A 49 -1.10 2.35 9.12
C TRP A 49 -1.29 0.83 9.12
N GLN A 50 -2.09 0.35 8.18
CA GLN A 50 -2.23 -1.07 7.87
C GLN A 50 -2.16 -1.23 6.35
N LEU A 51 -1.38 -2.20 5.89
CA LEU A 51 -1.22 -2.50 4.48
C LEU A 51 -1.52 -3.98 4.26
N HIS A 52 -2.55 -4.26 3.46
CA HIS A 52 -2.81 -5.59 2.96
C HIS A 52 -2.29 -5.68 1.53
N HIS A 53 -1.47 -6.69 1.27
CA HIS A 53 -1.00 -7.03 -0.06
C HIS A 53 -1.33 -8.49 -0.31
N ARG A 54 -2.03 -8.77 -1.43
CA ARG A 54 -2.41 -10.10 -1.89
C ARG A 54 -1.90 -10.30 -3.31
N PRO A 55 -0.61 -10.67 -3.47
CA PRO A 55 0.02 -10.76 -4.78
C PRO A 55 -0.68 -11.75 -5.73
N ASN A 56 -1.26 -12.84 -5.19
CA ASN A 56 -1.96 -13.87 -5.96
C ASN A 56 -3.15 -13.33 -6.78
N ILE A 57 -3.77 -12.26 -6.30
CA ILE A 57 -4.89 -11.57 -6.97
C ILE A 57 -4.54 -10.13 -7.36
N GLY A 58 -3.27 -9.73 -7.21
CA GLY A 58 -2.77 -8.40 -7.54
C GLY A 58 -3.45 -7.27 -6.77
N THR A 59 -3.92 -7.51 -5.54
CA THR A 59 -4.68 -6.50 -4.77
C THR A 59 -3.84 -5.92 -3.62
N ILE A 60 -3.91 -4.62 -3.47
CA ILE A 60 -3.33 -3.85 -2.37
C ILE A 60 -4.44 -3.00 -1.73
N ARG A 61 -4.49 -2.93 -0.40
CA ARG A 61 -5.35 -1.96 0.31
C ARG A 61 -4.60 -1.36 1.48
N PHE A 62 -4.65 -0.04 1.57
CA PHE A 62 -3.99 0.75 2.60
C PHE A 62 -5.03 1.45 3.47
N TYR A 63 -4.82 1.37 4.78
CA TYR A 63 -5.60 2.08 5.77
C TYR A 63 -4.70 2.98 6.62
N LEU A 64 -5.21 4.16 6.97
CA LEU A 64 -4.58 5.07 7.92
C LEU A 64 -5.57 5.43 9.02
N TYR A 65 -5.12 5.34 10.26
CA TYR A 65 -5.89 5.68 11.45
C TYR A 65 -5.20 6.80 12.24
N ARG A 66 -6.01 7.71 12.78
CA ARG A 66 -5.59 8.66 13.82
C ARG A 66 -6.29 8.26 15.12
N GLY A 67 -5.53 7.70 16.07
CA GLY A 67 -6.14 7.00 17.21
C GLY A 67 -6.94 5.79 16.73
N THR A 68 -8.23 5.72 17.08
CA THR A 68 -9.16 4.67 16.63
C THR A 68 -9.94 5.05 15.36
N ASN A 69 -9.83 6.29 14.91
CA ASN A 69 -10.61 6.80 13.78
C ASN A 69 -9.90 6.46 12.47
N LEU A 70 -10.60 5.75 11.57
CA LEU A 70 -10.16 5.56 10.19
C LEU A 70 -10.23 6.92 9.47
N VAL A 71 -9.09 7.40 9.00
CA VAL A 71 -8.99 8.71 8.32
C VAL A 71 -8.70 8.59 6.84
N MET A 72 -8.14 7.46 6.39
CA MET A 72 -7.98 7.15 4.96
C MET A 72 -8.14 5.66 4.73
N ASP A 73 -8.86 5.33 3.66
CA ASP A 73 -8.97 3.97 3.10
C ASP A 73 -8.77 4.10 1.60
N SER A 74 -7.78 3.40 1.07
CA SER A 74 -7.50 3.46 -0.37
C SER A 74 -8.53 2.72 -1.21
N GLY A 75 -9.36 1.87 -0.60
CA GLY A 75 -10.05 0.80 -1.29
C GLY A 75 -9.08 -0.21 -1.91
N ASN A 76 -9.59 -1.13 -2.71
CA ASN A 76 -8.78 -2.08 -3.44
C ASN A 76 -8.05 -1.38 -4.61
N ILE A 77 -6.73 -1.40 -4.56
CA ILE A 77 -5.82 -0.99 -5.64
C ILE A 77 -5.35 -2.26 -6.34
N TYR A 78 -5.45 -2.29 -7.67
CA TYR A 78 -5.05 -3.43 -8.48
C TYR A 78 -3.70 -3.15 -9.15
N ASN A 79 -2.67 -3.90 -8.76
CA ASN A 79 -1.36 -3.89 -9.38
C ASN A 79 -0.68 -5.23 -9.16
N ASP A 80 -0.13 -5.80 -10.22
CA ASP A 80 0.40 -7.15 -10.21
C ASP A 80 1.90 -7.21 -10.54
N ALA A 81 2.57 -6.06 -10.61
CA ALA A 81 3.99 -5.96 -10.99
C ALA A 81 4.91 -6.62 -9.95
N LEU A 82 4.59 -6.48 -8.66
CA LEU A 82 5.37 -7.07 -7.57
C LEU A 82 4.62 -8.27 -6.98
N LYS A 83 5.09 -9.48 -7.28
CA LYS A 83 4.50 -10.73 -6.78
C LYS A 83 4.86 -11.07 -5.32
N GLY A 84 5.50 -10.16 -4.61
CA GLY A 84 6.01 -10.33 -3.25
C GLY A 84 7.22 -9.45 -3.00
N GLY A 85 7.87 -9.60 -1.84
CA GLY A 85 9.09 -8.86 -1.54
C GLY A 85 9.40 -8.72 -0.05
N ARG A 86 10.29 -7.78 0.27
CA ARG A 86 10.68 -7.41 1.64
C ARG A 86 9.92 -6.17 2.08
N LEU A 87 9.71 -6.03 3.38
CA LEU A 87 9.15 -4.82 3.99
C LEU A 87 10.27 -3.92 4.49
N GLY A 88 10.03 -2.61 4.44
CA GLY A 88 10.96 -1.60 4.89
C GLY A 88 10.25 -0.29 5.22
N LEU A 89 10.97 0.58 5.91
CA LEU A 89 10.49 1.91 6.27
C LEU A 89 11.19 2.95 5.38
N TYR A 90 10.46 3.98 4.99
CA TYR A 90 10.92 4.99 4.04
C TYR A 90 10.86 6.39 4.65
N ARG A 91 11.89 7.20 4.38
CA ARG A 91 11.99 8.61 4.79
C ARG A 91 12.62 9.42 3.67
N PHE A 92 12.03 10.58 3.36
CA PHE A 92 12.58 11.55 2.42
C PHE A 92 12.58 12.92 3.09
N SER A 93 13.77 13.46 3.36
CA SER A 93 13.99 14.85 3.83
C SER A 93 13.18 15.26 5.07
N GLN A 94 12.84 14.30 5.92
CA GLN A 94 12.11 14.52 7.16
C GLN A 94 12.88 13.91 8.33
N GLU A 95 13.15 14.72 9.33
CA GLU A 95 13.82 14.33 10.57
C GLU A 95 12.79 13.95 11.66
N GLU A 96 13.29 13.35 12.73
CA GLU A 96 12.50 13.01 13.94
C GLU A 96 11.28 12.10 13.71
N ILE A 97 11.38 11.19 12.74
CA ILE A 97 10.35 10.18 12.52
C ILE A 97 10.56 9.00 13.49
N ILE A 98 9.48 8.62 14.17
CA ILE A 98 9.43 7.40 14.99
C ILE A 98 8.52 6.39 14.30
N TRP A 99 9.07 5.21 14.01
CA TRP A 99 8.29 4.03 13.63
C TRP A 99 8.26 3.07 14.81
N SER A 100 7.09 2.83 15.36
CA SER A 100 6.92 2.00 16.55
C SER A 100 5.88 0.92 16.31
N ASN A 101 5.98 -0.17 17.09
CA ASN A 101 5.05 -1.30 17.04
C ASN A 101 4.83 -1.88 15.62
N VAL A 102 5.91 -1.95 14.84
CA VAL A 102 5.88 -2.51 13.49
C VAL A 102 5.68 -4.03 13.59
N LYS A 103 4.62 -4.52 12.95
CA LYS A 103 4.28 -5.93 12.90
C LYS A 103 3.95 -6.31 11.46
N TYR A 104 4.37 -7.49 11.05
CA TYR A 104 3.94 -8.12 9.81
C TYR A 104 3.47 -9.55 10.09
N THR A 105 2.52 -10.03 9.30
CA THR A 105 2.02 -11.40 9.34
C THR A 105 1.90 -11.92 7.91
N CYS A 106 2.22 -13.20 7.72
CA CYS A 106 1.88 -13.90 6.48
C CYS A 106 0.44 -14.38 6.61
N GLU A 107 -0.42 -13.96 5.69
CA GLU A 107 -1.83 -14.31 5.69
C GLU A 107 -2.29 -14.59 4.27
N ASP A 108 -2.70 -15.84 4.03
CA ASP A 108 -3.23 -16.26 2.73
C ASP A 108 -4.68 -15.76 2.54
N GLY A 109 -5.42 -15.58 3.64
CA GLY A 109 -6.81 -15.16 3.60
C GLY A 109 -6.99 -13.71 3.16
N VAL A 110 -8.07 -13.43 2.44
CA VAL A 110 -8.45 -12.06 2.04
C VAL A 110 -9.35 -11.47 3.13
N PRO A 111 -9.02 -10.29 3.70
CA PRO A 111 -9.91 -9.62 4.65
C PRO A 111 -11.30 -9.37 4.04
N GLN A 112 -12.37 -9.53 4.82
CA GLN A 112 -13.74 -9.40 4.31
C GLN A 112 -13.99 -8.09 3.56
N ALA A 113 -13.55 -6.96 4.11
CA ALA A 113 -13.69 -5.66 3.44
C ALA A 113 -13.01 -5.61 2.07
N MET A 114 -11.82 -6.23 1.92
CA MET A 114 -11.19 -6.36 0.62
C MET A 114 -12.01 -7.26 -0.30
N PHE A 115 -12.45 -8.42 0.19
CA PHE A 115 -13.23 -9.38 -0.58
C PHE A 115 -14.52 -8.78 -1.11
N ASP A 116 -15.26 -8.04 -0.28
CA ASP A 116 -16.52 -7.41 -0.64
C ASP A 116 -16.36 -6.45 -1.84
N ASP A 117 -15.24 -5.73 -1.89
CA ASP A 117 -14.88 -4.77 -2.93
C ASP A 117 -14.18 -5.41 -4.15
N LEU A 118 -14.00 -6.73 -4.18
CA LEU A 118 -13.41 -7.41 -5.34
C LEU A 118 -14.43 -7.51 -6.50
N PRO A 119 -13.97 -7.41 -7.76
CA PRO A 119 -14.79 -7.79 -8.92
C PRO A 119 -15.06 -9.31 -8.91
N GLN A 120 -16.16 -9.71 -9.54
CA GLN A 120 -16.65 -11.09 -9.45
C GLN A 120 -15.61 -12.13 -9.86
N ASN A 121 -14.84 -11.88 -10.94
CA ASN A 121 -13.80 -12.80 -11.40
C ASN A 121 -12.71 -13.06 -10.34
N LEU A 122 -12.36 -12.05 -9.53
CA LEU A 122 -11.39 -12.21 -8.45
C LEU A 122 -12.01 -12.84 -7.20
N LYS A 123 -13.30 -12.59 -6.93
CA LYS A 123 -14.06 -13.32 -5.89
C LYS A 123 -14.07 -14.81 -6.21
N ASP A 124 -14.40 -15.18 -7.44
CA ASP A 124 -14.41 -16.56 -7.91
C ASP A 124 -13.02 -17.19 -7.79
N GLN A 125 -11.96 -16.45 -8.17
CA GLN A 125 -10.58 -16.92 -7.99
C GLN A 125 -10.25 -17.18 -6.51
N VAL A 126 -10.62 -16.28 -5.60
CA VAL A 126 -10.42 -16.44 -4.16
C VAL A 126 -11.13 -17.68 -3.63
N LEU A 127 -12.41 -17.86 -3.98
CA LEU A 127 -13.23 -18.98 -3.52
C LEU A 127 -12.77 -20.34 -4.08
N ASN A 128 -12.25 -20.36 -5.30
CA ASN A 128 -11.80 -21.58 -5.98
C ASN A 128 -10.34 -21.95 -5.66
N THR A 129 -9.56 -21.05 -5.06
CA THR A 129 -8.15 -21.32 -4.72
C THR A 129 -8.06 -21.99 -3.36
N THR A 130 -7.61 -23.25 -3.33
CA THR A 130 -7.34 -24.00 -2.12
C THR A 130 -6.34 -23.24 -1.23
N GLY A 131 -6.77 -22.83 -0.04
CA GLY A 131 -5.93 -22.13 0.96
C GLY A 131 -6.17 -20.63 1.11
N ILE A 132 -6.93 -19.99 0.19
CA ILE A 132 -7.36 -18.60 0.36
C ILE A 132 -8.76 -18.60 1.01
N SER A 133 -8.86 -18.16 2.27
CA SER A 133 -10.12 -18.06 3.01
C SER A 133 -10.51 -16.61 3.23
N THR A 134 -11.80 -16.29 3.16
CA THR A 134 -12.33 -15.01 3.66
C THR A 134 -12.40 -15.05 5.18
N ARG A 135 -11.74 -14.12 5.88
CA ARG A 135 -11.91 -13.96 7.33
C ARG A 135 -12.89 -12.83 7.62
N GLY A 136 -13.95 -13.15 8.37
CA GLY A 136 -14.85 -12.20 9.01
C GLY A 136 -14.23 -11.51 10.22
#